data_AF-A0A819ZL56-F1
#
_entry.id   AF-A0A819ZL56-F1
#
_cell.length_a   1.000
_cell.length_b   1.000
_cell.length_c   1.000
_cell.angle_alpha   90.00
_cell.angle_beta   90.00
_cell.angle_gamma   90.00
#
_symmetry.space_group_name_H-M   'P 1'
#
loop_
_entity.id
_entity.type
_entity.pdbx_description
1 polymer ?
#
loop_
_entity_poly.entity_id
_entity_poly.type
_entity_poly.pdbx_seq_one_letter_code
_entity_poly.pdbx_strand_id
1 'polypeptide(L)'
;MMNQGKLDVVKGDMSRINGKLNFGRQFTTHHILSQPEPEWTGETGYIKGELLRRLLPPLPQKDNETHRLVCICGPKPFTTLATDLFKENKYNENHLHLFLA
;
A
#
# COMPACT_ATOMS: atom_id res chain seq x y z
N MET A 1 6.38 3.51 13.19
CA MET A 1 5.16 2.89 13.71
C MET A 1 4.19 2.76 12.54
N MET A 2 3.39 1.69 12.45
CA MET A 2 2.28 1.62 11.49
C MET A 2 0.99 2.04 12.20
N ASN A 3 -0.02 2.48 11.43
CA ASN A 3 -1.31 2.89 11.98
C ASN A 3 -1.96 1.70 12.70
N GLN A 4 -2.33 1.92 13.96
CA GLN A 4 -2.99 0.91 14.78
C GLN A 4 -4.49 1.16 14.78
N GLY A 5 -4.92 2.38 15.11
CA GLY A 5 -6.31 2.81 15.09
C GLY A 5 -6.59 3.93 14.10
N LYS A 6 -7.85 4.37 14.00
CA LYS A 6 -8.29 5.41 13.06
C LYS A 6 -7.62 6.76 13.31
N LEU A 7 -7.29 7.07 14.56
CA LEU A 7 -6.61 8.33 14.92
C LEU A 7 -5.16 8.40 14.45
N ASP A 8 -4.54 7.26 14.14
CA ASP A 8 -3.18 7.20 13.58
C ASP A 8 -3.17 7.48 12.07
N VAL A 9 -4.34 7.39 11.42
CA VAL A 9 -4.48 7.79 10.02
C VAL A 9 -4.30 9.31 9.93
N VAL A 10 -3.20 9.72 9.31
CA VAL A 10 -2.74 11.11 9.25
C VAL A 10 -3.88 12.07 8.91
N LYS A 11 -4.11 13.08 9.78
CA LYS A 11 -5.13 14.12 9.56
C LYS A 11 -4.92 14.79 8.20
N GLY A 12 -5.98 14.82 7.38
CA GLY A 12 -5.87 15.30 6.00
C GLY A 12 -5.52 14.20 4.99
N ASP A 13 -5.83 12.94 5.32
CA ASP A 13 -5.46 11.77 4.54
C ASP A 13 -5.80 11.83 3.04
N MET A 14 -5.19 10.91 2.31
CA MET A 14 -5.34 10.79 0.87
C MET A 14 -6.79 10.52 0.42
N SER A 15 -7.67 10.02 1.30
CA SER A 15 -9.09 9.85 0.97
C SER A 15 -9.78 11.21 0.76
N ARG A 16 -9.34 12.26 1.48
CA ARG A 16 -9.82 13.64 1.27
C ARG A 16 -9.34 14.23 -0.04
N ILE A 17 -8.18 13.81 -0.55
CA ILE A 17 -7.70 14.18 -1.89
C ILE A 17 -8.60 13.56 -2.96
N ASN A 18 -9.00 12.30 -2.80
CA ASN A 18 -9.91 11.62 -3.72
C ASN A 18 -11.29 12.33 -3.84
N GLY A 19 -11.75 12.95 -2.75
CA GLY A 19 -13.03 13.70 -2.74
C GLY A 19 -12.94 15.14 -3.26
N LYS A 20 -11.74 15.73 -3.35
CA LYS A 20 -11.55 17.14 -3.78
C LYS A 20 -11.06 17.28 -5.21
N LEU A 21 -10.31 16.30 -5.70
CA LEU A 21 -9.74 16.30 -7.04
C LEU A 21 -10.42 15.14 -7.80
N ASN A 22 -10.99 15.43 -8.97
CA ASN A 22 -11.72 14.46 -9.80
C ASN A 22 -10.77 13.41 -10.43
N PHE A 23 -10.09 12.63 -9.60
CA PHE A 23 -9.21 11.55 -10.04
C PHE A 23 -9.98 10.31 -10.52
N GLY A 24 -11.28 10.22 -10.22
CA GLY A 24 -12.13 9.12 -10.67
C GLY A 24 -11.59 7.77 -10.19
N ARG A 25 -11.22 6.90 -11.14
CA ARG A 25 -10.63 5.56 -10.85
C ARG A 25 -9.09 5.56 -10.87
N GLN A 26 -8.45 6.69 -11.13
CA GLN A 26 -6.98 6.78 -11.26
C GLN A 26 -6.27 6.83 -9.91
N PHE A 27 -7.01 7.10 -8.84
CA PHE A 27 -6.48 7.17 -7.49
C PHE A 27 -7.38 6.40 -6.53
N THR A 28 -6.79 5.45 -5.79
CA THR A 28 -7.48 4.71 -4.72
C THR A 28 -6.63 4.76 -3.46
N THR A 29 -7.28 4.67 -2.30
CA THR A 29 -6.61 4.63 -1.01
C THR A 29 -7.22 3.50 -0.19
N HIS A 30 -6.35 2.69 0.41
CA HIS A 30 -6.73 1.63 1.32
C HIS A 30 -6.01 1.85 2.65
N HIS A 31 -6.77 1.84 3.74
CA HIS A 31 -6.23 1.90 5.08
C HIS A 31 -6.31 0.50 5.70
N ILE A 32 -5.21 0.07 6.33
CA ILE A 32 -5.10 -1.20 7.03
C ILE A 32 -4.74 -0.86 8.47
N LEU A 33 -5.57 -1.30 9.42
CA LEU A 33 -5.41 -1.01 10.85
C LEU A 33 -5.04 -2.28 11.60
N SER A 34 -3.96 -2.25 12.39
CA SER A 34 -3.54 -3.44 13.15
C SER A 34 -4.37 -3.66 14.43
N GLN A 35 -4.98 -2.60 14.97
CA GLN A 35 -5.84 -2.63 16.16
C GLN A 35 -7.06 -1.72 15.93
N PRO A 36 -7.93 -2.09 14.97
CA PRO A 36 -9.07 -1.26 14.60
C PRO A 36 -10.10 -1.16 15.72
N GLU A 37 -10.84 -0.06 15.74
CA GLU A 37 -12.06 0.09 16.54
C GLU A 37 -13.17 -0.85 16.02
N PRO A 38 -14.14 -1.28 16.86
CA PRO A 38 -15.19 -2.24 16.47
C PRO A 38 -16.02 -1.82 15.25
N GLU A 39 -16.17 -0.52 15.02
CA GLU A 39 -16.90 0.05 13.88
C GLU A 39 -16.10 0.07 12.57
N TRP A 40 -14.83 -0.34 12.58
CA TRP A 40 -13.99 -0.36 11.39
C TRP A 40 -14.42 -1.46 10.42
N THR A 41 -14.83 -1.07 9.22
CA THR A 41 -15.23 -1.99 8.16
C THR A 41 -14.16 -2.19 7.08
N GLY A 42 -12.98 -1.58 7.26
CA GLY A 42 -11.87 -1.66 6.31
C GLY A 42 -10.95 -2.85 6.57
N GLU A 43 -9.77 -2.83 5.94
CA GLU A 43 -8.78 -3.89 6.09
C GLU A 43 -8.12 -3.87 7.47
N THR A 44 -7.74 -5.05 7.97
CA THR A 44 -7.18 -5.21 9.32
C THR A 44 -5.90 -6.03 9.34
N GLY A 45 -5.05 -5.76 10.34
CA GLY A 45 -3.77 -6.43 10.54
C GLY A 45 -2.58 -5.71 9.89
N TYR A 46 -1.73 -6.50 9.23
CA TYR A 46 -0.47 -6.04 8.62
C TYR A 46 -0.47 -6.35 7.11
N ILE A 47 0.47 -5.77 6.36
CA ILE A 47 0.69 -6.07 4.95
C ILE A 47 0.92 -7.59 4.75
N LYS A 48 0.24 -8.17 3.75
CA LYS A 48 0.29 -9.59 3.39
C LYS A 48 0.17 -9.73 1.87
N GLY A 49 0.71 -10.81 1.31
CA GLY A 49 0.65 -11.05 -0.14
C GLY A 49 -0.79 -11.12 -0.69
N GLU A 50 -1.75 -11.62 0.09
CA GLU A 50 -3.17 -11.61 -0.29
C GLU A 50 -3.71 -10.19 -0.48
N LEU A 51 -3.37 -9.26 0.42
CA LEU A 51 -3.76 -7.86 0.31
C LEU A 51 -3.17 -7.22 -0.95
N LEU A 52 -1.90 -7.53 -1.26
CA LEU A 52 -1.28 -7.01 -2.49
C LEU A 52 -2.01 -7.49 -3.75
N ARG A 53 -2.37 -8.78 -3.83
CA ARG A 53 -3.10 -9.33 -4.97
C ARG A 53 -4.52 -8.82 -5.10
N ARG A 54 -5.21 -8.57 -3.97
CA ARG A 54 -6.58 -8.08 -3.95
C ARG A 54 -6.68 -6.58 -4.27
N LEU A 55 -5.77 -5.78 -3.72
CA LEU A 55 -5.86 -4.32 -3.75
C LEU A 55 -5.09 -3.69 -4.92
N LEU A 56 -4.04 -4.35 -5.44
CA LEU A 56 -3.28 -3.83 -6.57
C LEU A 56 -3.78 -4.40 -7.89
N PRO A 57 -3.74 -3.63 -8.98
CA PRO A 57 -4.05 -4.15 -10.30
C PRO A 57 -3.07 -5.29 -10.69
N PRO A 58 -3.49 -6.28 -11.49
CA PRO A 58 -2.64 -7.39 -11.92
C PRO A 58 -1.45 -6.89 -12.75
N LEU A 59 -0.27 -7.48 -12.60
CA LEU A 59 0.92 -7.10 -13.39
C LEU A 59 0.67 -7.23 -14.90
N PRO A 60 1.20 -6.33 -15.74
CA PRO A 60 1.10 -6.47 -17.21
C PRO A 60 1.71 -7.79 -17.68
N GLN A 61 1.07 -8.45 -18.66
CA GLN A 61 1.45 -9.81 -19.12
C GLN A 61 2.58 -9.83 -20.17
N LYS A 62 3.06 -8.69 -20.68
CA LYS A 62 4.08 -8.60 -21.74
C LYS A 62 5.19 -7.62 -21.40
N ASP A 63 6.37 -7.90 -21.96
CA ASP A 63 7.70 -7.26 -21.89
C ASP A 63 7.79 -5.74 -22.11
N ASN A 64 6.74 -4.98 -21.80
CA ASN A 64 6.89 -3.56 -21.53
C ASN A 64 7.35 -3.43 -20.07
N GLU A 65 8.65 -3.59 -19.85
CA GLU A 65 9.38 -3.54 -18.56
C GLU A 65 9.26 -2.21 -17.78
N THR A 66 8.35 -1.33 -18.17
CA THR A 66 8.08 -0.07 -17.52
C THR A 66 6.55 0.01 -17.46
N HIS A 67 5.92 0.18 -16.29
CA HIS A 67 5.49 1.50 -15.80
C HIS A 67 5.13 1.45 -14.30
N ARG A 68 5.49 0.39 -13.56
CA ARG A 68 5.14 0.28 -12.14
C ARG A 68 6.30 0.67 -11.25
N LEU A 69 6.09 1.76 -10.54
CA LEU A 69 6.91 2.17 -9.42
C LEU A 69 6.14 1.89 -8.13
N VAL A 70 6.75 1.13 -7.23
CA VAL A 70 6.26 0.87 -5.87
C VAL A 70 7.18 1.60 -4.92
N CYS A 71 6.64 2.62 -4.27
CA CYS A 71 7.33 3.40 -3.26
C CYS A 71 6.99 2.85 -1.87
N ILE A 72 8.02 2.49 -1.09
CA ILE A 72 7.85 1.91 0.24
C ILE A 72 8.60 2.77 1.25
N CYS A 73 7.91 3.20 2.30
CA CYS A 73 8.48 3.91 3.44
C CYS A 73 7.91 3.37 4.74
N GLY A 74 8.67 3.46 5.82
CA GLY A 74 8.19 3.08 7.16
C GLY A 74 9.31 2.46 8.02
N PRO A 75 8.95 1.86 9.16
CA PRO A 75 9.90 1.18 10.03
C PRO A 75 10.66 0.07 9.29
N LYS A 76 11.92 -0.16 9.65
CA LYS A 76 12.76 -1.19 9.02
C LYS A 76 12.07 -2.57 8.92
N PRO A 77 11.43 -3.10 9.99
CA PRO A 77 10.73 -4.38 9.88
C PRO A 77 9.61 -4.39 8.83
N PHE A 78 8.89 -3.27 8.68
CA PHE A 78 7.87 -3.13 7.65
C PHE A 78 8.48 -3.07 6.26
N THR A 79 9.51 -2.25 6.05
CA THR A 79 10.13 -2.11 4.72
C THR A 79 10.76 -3.43 4.24
N THR A 80 11.34 -4.22 5.15
CA THR A 80 11.88 -5.55 4.83
C THR A 80 10.75 -6.49 4.42
N LEU A 81 9.72 -6.64 5.26
CA LEU A 81 8.58 -7.50 4.97
C LEU A 81 7.87 -7.13 3.66
N ALA A 82 7.63 -5.82 3.44
CA ALA A 82 6.99 -5.35 2.22
C ALA A 82 7.82 -5.70 0.98
N THR A 83 9.14 -5.51 1.04
CA THR A 83 10.06 -5.86 -0.06
C THR A 83 9.97 -7.34 -0.41
N ASP A 84 10.02 -8.22 0.60
CA ASP A 84 9.94 -9.67 0.40
C ASP A 84 8.61 -10.07 -0.24
N LEU A 85 7.49 -9.53 0.27
CA LEU A 85 6.16 -9.78 -0.28
C LEU A 85 6.04 -9.31 -1.74
N PHE A 86 6.60 -8.15 -2.10
CA PHE A 86 6.58 -7.69 -3.49
C PHE A 86 7.43 -8.60 -4.40
N LYS A 87 8.62 -9.02 -3.94
CA LYS A 87 9.49 -9.97 -4.67
C LYS A 87 8.80 -11.32 -4.91
N GLU A 88 8.13 -11.86 -3.91
CA GLU A 88 7.31 -13.09 -4.04
C GLU A 88 6.19 -12.95 -5.07
N ASN A 89 5.62 -11.75 -5.23
CA ASN A 89 4.57 -11.44 -6.20
C ASN A 89 5.12 -10.92 -7.54
N LYS A 90 6.35 -11.33 -7.91
CA LYS A 90 6.98 -11.09 -9.22
C LYS A 90 7.38 -9.63 -9.52
N TYR A 91 7.42 -8.76 -8.51
CA TYR A 91 8.06 -7.46 -8.65
C TYR A 91 9.57 -7.62 -8.52
N ASN A 92 10.33 -7.07 -9.46
CA ASN A 92 11.80 -7.03 -9.40
C ASN A 92 12.30 -5.69 -8.86
N GLU A 93 13.62 -5.54 -8.71
CA GLU A 93 14.24 -4.36 -8.10
C GLU A 93 14.00 -3.06 -8.89
N ASN A 94 13.81 -3.14 -10.21
CA ASN A 94 13.49 -1.98 -11.04
C ASN A 94 12.09 -1.40 -10.72
N HIS A 95 11.23 -2.17 -10.07
CA HIS A 95 9.90 -1.70 -9.64
C HIS A 95 9.91 -1.06 -8.25
N LEU A 96 10.95 -1.28 -7.44
CA LEU A 96 10.90 -0.96 -6.01
C LEU A 96 11.79 0.23 -5.68
N HIS A 97 11.21 1.24 -5.03
CA HIS A 97 11.96 2.33 -4.44
C HIS A 97 11.69 2.39 -2.92
N LEU A 98 12.76 2.21 -2.14
CA LEU A 98 12.71 2.15 -0.68
C LEU A 98 13.22 3.47 -0.10
N PHE A 99 12.34 4.22 0.57
CA PHE A 99 12.72 5.37 1.39
C PHE A 99 13.11 4.85 2.78
N LEU A 100 14.40 4.58 2.94
CA LEU A 100 15.00 4.10 4.19
C LEU A 100 15.45 5.30 5.04
N ALA A 101 15.32 5.16 6.35
CA ALA A 101 15.85 6.09 7.35
C ALA A 101 17.11 5.50 8.01
#